data_AF-Q84X19-F1
#
_entry.id   AF-Q84X19-F1
#
_cell.length_a   1.000
_cell.length_b   1.000
_cell.length_c   1.000
_cell.angle_alpha   90.00
_cell.angle_beta   90.00
_cell.angle_gamma   90.00
#
_symmetry.space_group_name_H-M   'P 1'
#
loop_
_entity.id
_entity.type
_entity.pdbx_description
1 polymer ?
#
loop_
_entity_poly.entity_id
_entity_poly.type
_entity_poly.pdbx_seq_one_letter_code
_entity_poly.pdbx_strand_id
1 'polypeptide(L)'
;MQGLVNMVYQQTERLGYKNLEMIKGLDRTENYSKLKKYYRSCVKEYELSNKAIEEAKGFASSKAYRSASEAAARAFDSISMCEAYLEGSKTPGYVTTRNWWFERMCDIDKIFTDLLISAKF
;
A
#
# COMPACT_ATOMS: atom_id res chain seq x y z
N MET A 1 9.06 -2.20 21.15
CA MET A 1 8.21 -1.69 20.04
C MET A 1 8.90 -1.75 18.68
N GLN A 2 10.18 -1.36 18.52
CA GLN A 2 10.88 -1.39 17.22
C GLN A 2 10.74 -2.71 16.45
N GLY A 3 10.94 -3.86 17.11
CA GLY A 3 10.80 -5.17 16.46
C GLY A 3 9.40 -5.44 15.92
N LEU A 4 8.35 -4.96 16.61
CA LEU A 4 6.97 -5.04 16.14
C LEU A 4 6.74 -4.15 14.94
N VAL A 5 7.20 -2.89 14.98
CA VAL A 5 7.08 -1.96 13.84
C VAL A 5 7.74 -2.52 12.59
N ASN A 6 8.97 -3.03 12.71
CA ASN A 6 9.66 -3.65 11.58
C ASN A 6 8.90 -4.87 11.03
N MET A 7 8.25 -5.65 11.90
CA MET A 7 7.45 -6.81 11.50
C MET A 7 6.18 -6.40 10.76
N VAL A 8 5.48 -5.36 11.20
CA VAL A 8 4.28 -4.84 10.50
C VAL A 8 4.67 -4.37 9.10
N TYR A 9 5.69 -3.52 8.97
CA TYR A 9 6.17 -3.06 7.66
C TYR A 9 6.57 -4.22 6.73
N GLN A 10 7.21 -5.27 7.25
CA GLN A 10 7.52 -6.46 6.46
C GLN A 10 6.27 -7.19 5.95
N GLN A 11 5.20 -7.25 6.75
CA GLN A 11 3.94 -7.85 6.31
C GLN A 11 3.21 -6.95 5.31
N THR A 12 3.21 -5.64 5.53
CA THR A 12 2.68 -4.66 4.58
C THR A 12 3.37 -4.78 3.23
N GLU A 13 4.71 -4.76 3.20
CA GLU A 13 5.53 -4.93 2.00
C GLU A 13 5.17 -6.23 1.25
N ARG A 14 5.10 -7.37 1.96
CA ARG A 14 4.70 -8.66 1.36
C ARG A 14 3.29 -8.63 0.78
N LEU A 15 2.35 -8.01 1.48
CA LEU A 15 0.97 -7.87 1.00
C LEU A 15 0.93 -7.02 -0.27
N GLY A 16 1.60 -5.87 -0.27
CA GLY A 16 1.70 -4.96 -1.40
C GLY A 16 2.28 -5.63 -2.65
N TYR A 17 3.35 -6.41 -2.51
CA TYR A 17 3.92 -7.17 -3.63
C TYR A 17 2.98 -8.25 -4.19
N LYS A 18 2.31 -9.02 -3.31
CA LYS A 18 1.31 -10.01 -3.75
C LYS A 18 0.09 -9.36 -4.41
N ASN A 19 -0.28 -8.16 -4.01
CA ASN A 19 -1.39 -7.42 -4.61
C ASN A 19 -0.98 -6.85 -5.98
N LEU A 20 0.24 -6.31 -6.09
CA LEU A 20 0.82 -5.86 -7.35
C LEU A 20 0.87 -6.98 -8.39
N GLU A 21 1.31 -8.19 -7.99
CA GLU A 21 1.33 -9.35 -8.88
C GLU A 21 -0.07 -9.69 -9.41
N MET A 22 -1.09 -9.65 -8.55
CA MET A 22 -2.48 -9.88 -8.93
C MET A 22 -2.98 -8.83 -9.94
N ILE A 23 -2.75 -7.53 -9.67
CA ILE A 23 -3.18 -6.47 -10.61
C ILE A 23 -2.43 -6.59 -11.94
N LYS A 24 -1.14 -6.93 -11.93
CA LYS A 24 -0.37 -7.26 -13.15
C LYS A 24 -0.98 -8.44 -13.90
N GLY A 25 -1.46 -9.46 -13.20
CA GLY A 25 -2.22 -10.56 -13.78
C GLY A 25 -3.48 -10.07 -14.50
N LEU A 26 -4.27 -9.22 -13.84
CA LEU A 26 -5.50 -8.66 -14.40
C LEU A 26 -5.24 -7.76 -15.61
N ASP A 27 -4.25 -6.87 -15.59
CA ASP A 27 -3.87 -6.04 -16.76
C ASP A 27 -3.49 -6.91 -17.98
N ARG A 28 -2.79 -8.03 -17.75
CA ARG A 28 -2.40 -8.95 -18.82
C ARG A 28 -3.62 -9.64 -19.44
N THR A 29 -4.52 -10.17 -18.63
CA THR A 29 -5.65 -11.00 -19.08
C THR A 29 -6.90 -10.21 -19.47
N GLU A 30 -7.03 -8.95 -19.05
CA GLU A 30 -8.19 -8.13 -19.35
C GLU A 30 -8.25 -7.78 -20.85
N ASN A 31 -9.41 -8.00 -21.45
CA ASN A 31 -9.70 -7.76 -22.86
C ASN A 31 -10.48 -6.46 -23.07
N TYR A 32 -11.24 -6.01 -22.07
CA TYR A 32 -12.00 -4.77 -22.15
C TYR A 32 -11.07 -3.56 -21.99
N SER A 33 -10.91 -2.78 -23.07
CA SER A 33 -9.88 -1.73 -23.19
C SER A 33 -9.90 -0.70 -22.05
N LYS A 34 -11.08 -0.28 -21.60
CA LYS A 34 -11.22 0.70 -20.52
C LYS A 34 -10.80 0.13 -19.17
N LEU A 35 -11.26 -1.07 -18.82
CA LEU A 35 -10.87 -1.72 -17.56
C LEU A 35 -9.38 -2.11 -17.56
N LYS A 36 -8.85 -2.54 -18.71
CA LYS A 36 -7.42 -2.77 -18.89
C LYS A 36 -6.60 -1.50 -18.59
N LYS A 37 -7.04 -0.33 -19.06
CA LYS A 37 -6.41 0.96 -18.75
C LYS A 37 -6.43 1.24 -17.24
N TYR A 38 -7.53 0.95 -16.55
CA TYR A 38 -7.61 1.14 -15.10
C TYR A 38 -6.70 0.18 -14.33
N TYR A 39 -6.63 -1.10 -14.72
CA TYR A 39 -5.66 -2.03 -14.14
C TYR A 39 -4.23 -1.56 -14.35
N ARG A 40 -3.89 -1.09 -15.56
CA ARG A 40 -2.56 -0.52 -15.83
C ARG A 40 -2.24 0.70 -14.97
N SER A 41 -3.20 1.59 -14.74
CA SER A 41 -3.01 2.72 -13.81
C SER A 41 -2.80 2.21 -12.39
N CYS A 42 -3.63 1.25 -11.94
CA CYS A 42 -3.50 0.65 -10.62
C CYS A 42 -2.15 -0.10 -10.44
N VAL A 43 -1.58 -0.72 -11.48
CA VAL A 43 -0.22 -1.28 -11.43
C VAL A 43 0.79 -0.22 -11.00
N LYS A 44 0.74 0.97 -11.62
CA LYS A 44 1.65 2.08 -11.29
C LYS A 44 1.46 2.55 -9.85
N GLU A 45 0.22 2.67 -9.41
CA GLU A 45 -0.08 3.06 -8.03
C GLU A 45 0.44 2.03 -7.01
N TYR A 46 0.32 0.74 -7.30
CA TYR A 46 0.92 -0.29 -6.46
C TYR A 46 2.45 -0.23 -6.46
N GLU A 47 3.09 0.08 -7.59
CA GLU A 47 4.55 0.25 -7.65
C GLU A 47 5.01 1.46 -6.81
N LEU A 48 4.28 2.58 -6.87
CA LEU A 48 4.52 3.75 -6.03
C LEU A 48 4.29 3.44 -4.54
N SER A 49 3.18 2.77 -4.23
CA SER A 49 2.82 2.39 -2.86
C SER A 49 3.86 1.45 -2.24
N ASN A 50 4.26 0.40 -2.96
CA ASN A 50 5.27 -0.54 -2.48
C ASN A 50 6.62 0.17 -2.21
N LYS A 51 7.04 1.05 -3.11
CA LYS A 51 8.25 1.86 -2.90
C LYS A 51 8.14 2.74 -1.66
N ALA A 52 6.99 3.37 -1.43
CA ALA A 52 6.75 4.18 -0.25
C ALA A 52 6.79 3.34 1.05
N ILE A 53 6.32 2.10 1.03
CA ILE A 53 6.45 1.16 2.17
C ILE A 53 7.91 0.76 2.42
N GLU A 54 8.70 0.53 1.37
CA GLU A 54 10.14 0.25 1.51
C GLU A 54 10.88 1.44 2.15
N GLU A 55 10.58 2.66 1.71
CA GLU A 55 11.08 3.89 2.33
C GLU A 55 10.65 3.99 3.79
N ALA A 56 9.36 3.75 4.08
CA ALA A 56 8.80 3.81 5.43
C ALA A 56 9.49 2.83 6.38
N LYS A 57 9.71 1.60 5.93
CA LYS A 57 10.46 0.56 6.66
C LYS A 57 11.91 0.97 6.93
N GLY A 58 12.57 1.59 5.94
CA GLY A 58 13.91 2.14 6.08
C GLY A 58 13.97 3.23 7.16
N PHE A 59 13.07 4.22 7.08
CA PHE A 59 12.95 5.29 8.06
C PHE A 59 12.61 4.78 9.47
N ALA A 60 11.69 3.81 9.58
CA ALA A 60 11.34 3.21 10.86
C ALA A 60 12.55 2.52 11.48
N SER A 61 13.36 1.81 10.69
CA SER A 61 14.58 1.14 11.14
C SER A 61 15.64 2.12 11.62
N SER A 62 15.72 3.33 11.03
CA SER A 62 16.60 4.42 11.48
C SER A 62 15.98 5.32 12.56
N LYS A 63 14.83 4.93 13.13
CA LYS A 63 14.06 5.70 14.13
C LYS A 63 13.57 7.07 13.65
N ALA A 64 13.53 7.29 12.33
CA ALA A 64 12.98 8.48 11.68
C ALA A 64 11.45 8.35 11.54
N TYR A 65 10.75 8.20 12.66
CA TYR A 65 9.34 7.78 12.67
C TYR A 65 8.38 8.76 11.97
N ARG A 66 8.67 10.06 11.96
CA ARG A 66 7.85 11.04 11.21
C ARG A 66 7.92 10.77 9.71
N SER A 67 9.12 10.59 9.16
CA SER A 67 9.30 10.25 7.75
C SER A 67 8.71 8.88 7.40
N ALA A 68 8.76 7.93 8.35
CA ALA A 68 8.12 6.63 8.18
C ALA A 68 6.58 6.74 8.13
N SER A 69 5.98 7.54 9.01
CA SER A 69 4.54 7.87 9.03
C SER A 69 4.09 8.54 7.72
N GLU A 70 4.84 9.55 7.27
CA GLU A 70 4.57 10.25 6.00
C GLU A 70 4.69 9.31 4.78
N ALA A 71 5.67 8.40 4.79
CA ALA A 71 5.84 7.42 3.72
C ALA A 71 4.72 6.37 3.71
N ALA A 72 4.28 5.89 4.87
CA ALA A 72 3.09 5.02 4.97
C ALA A 72 1.81 5.73 4.49
N ALA A 73 1.64 7.03 4.78
CA ALA A 73 0.53 7.81 4.26
C ALA A 73 0.56 7.94 2.73
N ARG A 74 1.73 8.20 2.13
CA ARG A 74 1.87 8.18 0.65
C ARG A 74 1.52 6.81 0.06
N ALA A 75 1.90 5.73 0.74
CA ALA A 75 1.55 4.39 0.30
C ALA A 75 0.03 4.15 0.32
N PHE A 76 -0.65 4.62 1.37
CA PHE A 76 -2.11 4.64 1.46
C PHE A 76 -2.74 5.41 0.31
N ASP A 77 -2.32 6.67 0.10
CA ASP A 77 -2.90 7.57 -0.91
C ASP A 77 -2.82 6.98 -2.33
N SER A 78 -1.69 6.34 -2.67
CA SER A 78 -1.55 5.63 -3.95
C SER A 78 -2.59 4.52 -4.12
N ILE A 79 -2.87 3.74 -3.08
CA ILE A 79 -3.84 2.63 -3.17
C ILE A 79 -5.26 3.16 -3.26
N SER A 80 -5.60 4.20 -2.51
CA SER A 80 -6.87 4.88 -2.68
C SER A 80 -7.02 5.46 -4.11
N MET A 81 -5.92 5.87 -4.74
CA MET A 81 -5.95 6.26 -6.16
C MET A 81 -6.18 5.09 -7.10
N CYS A 82 -5.62 3.91 -6.83
CA CYS A 82 -6.01 2.69 -7.56
C CYS A 82 -7.52 2.43 -7.43
N GLU A 83 -8.08 2.52 -6.23
CA GLU A 83 -9.51 2.31 -6.01
C GLU A 83 -10.38 3.30 -6.79
N ALA A 84 -10.01 4.58 -6.80
CA ALA A 84 -10.71 5.60 -7.57
C ALA A 84 -10.70 5.33 -9.09
N TYR A 85 -9.61 4.77 -9.65
CA TYR A 85 -9.62 4.35 -11.06
C TYR A 85 -10.59 3.19 -11.33
N LEU A 86 -10.80 2.32 -10.34
CA LEU A 86 -11.67 1.15 -10.45
C LEU A 86 -13.12 1.43 -10.05
N GLU A 87 -13.42 2.59 -9.51
CA GLU A 87 -14.75 2.98 -9.07
C GLU A 87 -15.78 2.84 -10.20
N GLY A 88 -16.92 2.24 -9.88
CA GLY A 88 -17.99 1.95 -10.86
C GLY A 88 -17.65 0.88 -11.90
N SER A 89 -16.46 0.30 -11.89
CA SER A 89 -16.08 -0.81 -12.77
C SER A 89 -16.46 -2.16 -12.15
N LYS A 90 -16.85 -3.13 -12.99
CA LYS A 90 -17.09 -4.51 -12.54
C LYS A 90 -15.75 -5.25 -12.39
N THR A 91 -15.15 -5.19 -11.20
CA THR A 91 -13.95 -5.95 -10.85
C THR A 91 -14.29 -7.25 -10.13
N PRO A 92 -13.40 -8.25 -10.14
CA PRO A 92 -13.51 -9.37 -9.22
C PRO A 92 -13.55 -8.87 -7.77
N GLY A 93 -14.44 -9.43 -6.93
CA GLY A 93 -14.65 -8.93 -5.55
C GLY A 93 -13.40 -8.97 -4.67
N TYR A 94 -12.47 -9.89 -4.95
CA TYR A 94 -11.20 -9.98 -4.22
C TYR A 94 -10.29 -8.77 -4.45
N VAL A 95 -10.47 -7.98 -5.52
CA VAL A 95 -9.65 -6.79 -5.78
C VAL A 95 -9.92 -5.74 -4.70
N THR A 96 -11.18 -5.37 -4.51
CA THR A 96 -11.61 -4.41 -3.49
C THR A 96 -11.23 -4.89 -2.09
N THR A 97 -11.45 -6.16 -1.77
CA THR A 97 -11.07 -6.71 -0.46
C THR A 97 -9.57 -6.61 -0.20
N ARG A 98 -8.72 -6.86 -1.21
CA ARG A 98 -7.26 -6.81 -1.04
C ARG A 98 -6.72 -5.39 -0.98
N ASN A 99 -7.30 -4.45 -1.73
CA ASN A 99 -6.96 -3.03 -1.62
C ASN A 99 -7.29 -2.52 -0.21
N TRP A 100 -8.52 -2.76 0.26
CA TRP A 100 -8.95 -2.40 1.62
C TRP A 100 -8.03 -2.97 2.72
N TRP A 101 -7.68 -4.26 2.63
CA TRP A 101 -6.74 -4.86 3.59
C TRP A 101 -5.36 -4.21 3.55
N PHE A 102 -4.89 -3.82 2.37
CA PHE A 102 -3.59 -3.19 2.23
C PHE A 102 -3.59 -1.75 2.76
N GLU A 103 -4.64 -0.97 2.50
CA GLU A 103 -4.85 0.34 3.12
C GLU A 103 -4.85 0.26 4.65
N ARG A 104 -5.53 -0.75 5.22
CA ARG A 104 -5.52 -0.98 6.68
C ARG A 104 -4.13 -1.27 7.21
N MET A 105 -3.29 -1.97 6.45
CA MET A 105 -1.90 -2.21 6.85
C MET A 105 -1.07 -0.91 6.81
N CYS A 106 -1.27 -0.06 5.80
CA CYS A 106 -0.64 1.27 5.74
C CYS A 106 -1.05 2.15 6.94
N ASP A 107 -2.33 2.14 7.32
CA ASP A 107 -2.82 2.84 8.51
C ASP A 107 -2.18 2.31 9.79
N ILE A 108 -2.07 0.98 9.94
CA ILE A 108 -1.44 0.36 11.10
C ILE A 108 0.04 0.77 11.19
N ASP A 109 0.77 0.73 10.07
CA ASP A 109 2.17 1.18 10.00
C ASP A 109 2.31 2.63 10.50
N LYS A 110 1.44 3.51 10.00
CA LYS A 110 1.38 4.91 10.42
C LYS A 110 1.12 5.04 11.94
N ILE A 111 0.10 4.37 12.46
CA ILE A 111 -0.26 4.41 13.89
C ILE A 111 0.93 3.99 14.76
N PHE A 112 1.62 2.91 14.42
CA PHE A 112 2.78 2.46 15.19
C PHE A 112 3.91 3.48 15.20
N THR A 113 4.18 4.14 14.06
CA THR A 113 5.18 5.20 14.00
C THR A 113 4.75 6.47 14.74
N ASP A 114 3.47 6.85 14.67
CA ASP A 114 2.92 8.01 15.39
C ASP A 114 2.98 7.80 16.91
N LEU A 115 2.69 6.59 17.40
CA LEU A 115 2.86 6.22 18.81
C LEU A 115 4.32 6.33 19.27
N LEU A 116 5.29 6.05 18.39
CA LEU A 116 6.71 6.21 18.70
C LEU A 116 7.21 7.66 18.63
N ILE A 117 6.48 8.53 17.94
CA ILE A 117 6.70 9.98 17.97
C ILE A 117 6.17 10.54 19.30
N SER A 118 4.96 10.17 19.69
CA SER A 118 4.33 10.68 20.92
C SER A 118 5.06 10.20 22.18
N ALA A 119 5.57 8.97 22.21
CA ALA A 119 6.36 8.45 23.34
C ALA A 119 7.72 9.14 23.57
N LYS A 120 8.13 10.08 22.71
CA LYS A 120 9.31 10.93 22.93
C LYS A 120 9.02 12.20 23.74
N PHE A 121 7.76 12.48 24.03
CA PHE A 121 7.29 13.61 24.86
C PHE A 121 6.69 13.07 26.17
#